data_AF-A0A954YT31-F1
#
_entry.id   AF-A0A954YT31-F1
#
_cell.length_a   1.000
_cell.length_b   1.000
_cell.length_c   1.000
_cell.angle_alpha   90.00
_cell.angle_beta   90.00
_cell.angle_gamma   90.00
#
_symmetry.space_group_name_H-M   'P 1'
#
loop_
_entity.id
_entity.type
_entity.pdbx_description
1 polymer ?
#
loop_
_entity_poly.entity_id
_entity_poly.type
_entity_poly.pdbx_seq_one_letter_code
_entity_poly.pdbx_strand_id
1 'polypeptide(L)'
;MKYSAMIVILLASVDVFAADFILTGNDHLDADDSVLYDNGWMYDTSSLTLSGHVRRLTTYDDSTVDIIGQTDQEQWVIERMISYERTNIHVSGGLVYNLELWGESILTATGIPAQRGNIQFLEMRDSSKAYIDGGTADEIQMWDGDETSLEFIDGYSQWVFARDKSIVNMHGGDVSNMYLYPGSTLTVDGGFVSQLYLEGGYAQVSGGLVDGWIHSGTLDIIAGGDHNIELDGADSVVNFTGGRLFSLTVLIGTMNIYPADFSLGSGLWLVGNEIEGEGILSGHWPDGGFFNMPIIGNSHIDAHIFIPEPSALSLLGLSGLILIRRKH
;
A
#
# COMPACT_ATOMS: atom_id res chain seq x y z
N MET A 1 35.76 -24.24 3.79
CA MET A 1 34.57 -23.70 3.09
C MET A 1 34.93 -23.38 1.64
N LYS A 2 35.11 -24.38 0.76
CA LYS A 2 35.39 -24.17 -0.68
C LYS A 2 34.51 -25.01 -1.63
N TYR A 3 33.56 -25.78 -1.08
CA TYR A 3 32.67 -26.64 -1.86
C TYR A 3 31.23 -26.09 -1.99
N SER A 4 30.88 -25.00 -1.29
CA SER A 4 29.53 -24.42 -1.36
C SER A 4 29.27 -23.60 -2.64
N ALA A 5 30.28 -22.91 -3.19
CA ALA A 5 30.11 -22.13 -4.42
C ALA A 5 29.97 -23.00 -5.69
N MET A 6 30.56 -24.20 -5.69
CA MET A 6 30.51 -25.10 -6.86
C MET A 6 29.17 -25.84 -6.97
N ILE A 7 28.46 -26.05 -5.84
CA ILE A 7 27.14 -26.70 -5.83
C ILE A 7 26.04 -25.74 -6.31
N VAL A 8 26.14 -24.43 -6.01
CA VAL A 8 25.18 -23.43 -6.50
C VAL A 8 25.25 -23.29 -8.03
N ILE A 9 26.46 -23.33 -8.62
CA ILE A 9 26.64 -23.29 -10.09
C ILE A 9 26.16 -24.57 -10.77
N LEU A 10 26.26 -25.73 -10.10
CA LEU A 10 25.83 -27.01 -10.69
C LEU A 10 24.31 -27.25 -10.58
N LEU A 11 23.63 -26.63 -9.61
CA LEU A 11 22.18 -26.72 -9.49
C LEU A 11 21.47 -25.77 -10.46
N ALA A 12 22.01 -24.57 -10.69
CA ALA A 12 21.48 -23.65 -11.69
C ALA A 12 21.59 -24.20 -13.12
N SER A 13 22.56 -25.07 -13.41
CA SER A 13 22.74 -25.60 -14.76
C SER A 13 21.74 -26.69 -15.13
N VAL A 14 21.14 -27.42 -14.18
CA VAL A 14 20.22 -28.54 -14.50
C VAL A 14 18.91 -28.03 -15.10
N ASP A 15 18.38 -26.92 -14.59
CA ASP A 15 17.09 -26.38 -15.07
C ASP A 15 17.21 -25.71 -16.45
N VAL A 16 18.36 -25.10 -16.76
CA VAL A 16 18.59 -24.47 -18.09
C VAL A 16 18.59 -25.51 -19.21
N PHE A 17 19.03 -26.75 -18.95
CA PHE A 17 19.00 -27.82 -19.96
C PHE A 17 17.59 -28.37 -20.25
N ALA A 18 16.59 -27.99 -19.44
CA ALA A 18 15.18 -28.33 -19.64
C ALA A 18 14.36 -27.13 -20.20
N ALA A 19 15.03 -26.07 -20.64
CA ALA A 19 14.39 -24.91 -21.26
C ALA A 19 13.83 -25.27 -22.64
N ASP A 20 12.57 -24.93 -22.88
CA ASP A 20 11.96 -25.00 -24.22
C ASP A 20 12.42 -23.81 -25.08
N PHE A 21 12.75 -22.69 -24.46
CA PHE A 21 13.37 -21.54 -25.10
C PHE A 21 14.32 -20.78 -24.18
N ILE A 22 15.33 -20.16 -24.80
CA ILE A 22 16.26 -19.22 -24.17
C ILE A 22 16.35 -18.02 -25.11
N LEU A 23 16.01 -16.82 -24.64
CA LEU A 23 16.13 -15.57 -25.38
C LEU A 23 17.29 -14.75 -24.81
N THR A 24 18.14 -14.20 -25.66
CA THR A 24 19.29 -13.36 -25.26
C THR A 24 19.42 -12.14 -26.17
N GLY A 25 20.15 -11.11 -25.74
CA GLY A 25 20.31 -9.89 -26.53
C GLY A 25 18.97 -9.25 -26.92
N ASN A 26 18.70 -9.14 -28.23
CA ASN A 26 17.45 -8.54 -28.76
C ASN A 26 16.46 -9.61 -29.27
N ASP A 27 16.60 -10.85 -28.81
CA ASP A 27 15.69 -11.92 -29.21
C ASP A 27 14.25 -11.60 -28.78
N HIS A 28 13.29 -12.02 -29.61
CA HIS A 28 11.87 -11.83 -29.39
C HIS A 28 11.10 -13.11 -29.67
N LEU A 29 10.14 -13.43 -28.82
CA LEU A 29 9.22 -14.56 -28.99
C LEU A 29 7.76 -14.10 -28.83
N ASP A 30 6.94 -14.44 -29.82
CA ASP A 30 5.48 -14.40 -29.73
C ASP A 30 4.98 -15.81 -29.38
N ALA A 31 4.61 -16.03 -28.12
CA ALA A 31 4.07 -17.30 -27.65
C ALA A 31 2.54 -17.27 -27.72
N ASP A 32 1.99 -17.89 -28.78
CA ASP A 32 0.55 -18.01 -28.99
C ASP A 32 -0.09 -19.16 -28.19
N ASP A 33 -1.43 -19.19 -28.17
CA ASP A 33 -2.25 -20.16 -27.46
C ASP A 33 -2.14 -21.60 -27.97
N SER A 34 -1.41 -21.83 -29.07
CA SER A 34 -1.26 -23.16 -29.66
C SER A 34 -0.08 -23.95 -29.09
N VAL A 35 0.84 -23.30 -28.38
CA VAL A 35 2.05 -23.91 -27.83
C VAL A 35 2.06 -23.82 -26.31
N LEU A 36 2.35 -24.96 -25.68
CA LEU A 36 2.63 -25.03 -24.25
C LEU A 36 4.15 -25.12 -24.05
N TYR A 37 4.72 -24.12 -23.38
CA TYR A 37 6.10 -24.14 -22.93
C TYR A 37 6.13 -24.52 -21.44
N ASP A 38 6.94 -25.49 -21.08
CA ASP A 38 7.18 -25.85 -19.68
C ASP A 38 8.19 -24.90 -19.01
N ASN A 39 9.27 -24.51 -19.70
CA ASN A 39 10.31 -23.64 -19.11
C ASN A 39 10.89 -22.63 -20.11
N GLY A 40 10.93 -21.36 -19.74
CA GLY A 40 11.52 -20.27 -20.51
C GLY A 40 12.54 -19.46 -19.72
N TRP A 41 13.60 -19.01 -20.39
CA TRP A 41 14.64 -18.13 -19.83
C TRP A 41 14.87 -16.91 -20.73
N MET A 42 14.97 -15.73 -20.12
CA MET A 42 15.19 -14.45 -20.81
C MET A 42 16.33 -13.68 -20.17
N TYR A 43 17.20 -13.10 -20.98
CA TYR A 43 18.38 -12.34 -20.57
C TYR A 43 18.52 -11.05 -21.38
N ASP A 44 19.41 -10.15 -20.92
CA ASP A 44 19.76 -8.89 -21.56
C ASP A 44 18.52 -8.02 -21.89
N THR A 45 18.27 -7.74 -23.17
CA THR A 45 17.18 -6.87 -23.67
C THR A 45 16.11 -7.67 -24.41
N SER A 46 15.98 -8.96 -24.09
CA SER A 46 15.06 -9.86 -24.79
C SER A 46 13.59 -9.56 -24.45
N SER A 47 12.68 -9.97 -25.33
CA SER A 47 11.26 -9.69 -25.16
C SER A 47 10.37 -10.90 -25.45
N LEU A 48 9.28 -11.01 -24.70
CA LEU A 48 8.28 -12.08 -24.83
C LEU A 48 6.89 -11.46 -24.83
N THR A 49 6.10 -11.75 -25.86
CA THR A 49 4.67 -11.48 -25.86
C THR A 49 3.92 -12.81 -25.70
N LEU A 50 3.11 -12.92 -24.66
CA LEU A 50 2.50 -14.16 -24.23
C LEU A 50 0.97 -14.08 -24.26
N SER A 51 0.38 -14.89 -25.14
CA SER A 51 -1.06 -15.18 -25.19
C SER A 51 -1.38 -16.66 -24.93
N GLY A 52 -0.38 -17.55 -24.99
CA GLY A 52 -0.47 -18.97 -24.64
C GLY A 52 0.04 -19.32 -23.25
N HIS A 53 0.61 -20.52 -23.08
CA HIS A 53 0.98 -21.03 -21.75
C HIS A 53 2.49 -21.17 -21.59
N VAL A 54 3.05 -20.57 -20.54
CA VAL A 54 4.42 -20.80 -20.08
C VAL A 54 4.37 -21.21 -18.63
N ARG A 55 4.62 -22.49 -18.33
CA ARG A 55 4.52 -22.99 -16.96
C ARG A 55 5.52 -22.28 -16.03
N ARG A 56 6.78 -22.15 -16.43
CA ARG A 56 7.82 -21.47 -15.65
C ARG A 56 8.60 -20.49 -16.51
N LEU A 57 8.71 -19.25 -16.05
CA LEU A 57 9.46 -18.20 -16.73
C LEU A 57 10.44 -17.53 -15.77
N THR A 58 11.71 -17.48 -16.16
CA THR A 58 12.73 -16.72 -15.44
C THR A 58 13.29 -15.62 -16.33
N THR A 59 13.36 -14.40 -15.81
CA THR A 59 13.80 -13.20 -16.54
C THR A 59 14.92 -12.48 -15.79
N TYR A 60 15.86 -11.91 -16.53
CA TYR A 60 17.04 -11.20 -16.03
C TYR A 60 17.27 -9.90 -16.82
N ASP A 61 18.12 -9.03 -16.28
CA ASP A 61 18.57 -7.78 -16.90
C ASP A 61 17.40 -6.86 -17.32
N ASP A 62 17.45 -6.28 -18.51
CA ASP A 62 16.50 -5.33 -19.09
C ASP A 62 15.42 -6.03 -19.95
N SER A 63 15.02 -7.24 -19.57
CA SER A 63 14.02 -8.04 -20.31
C SER A 63 12.62 -7.41 -20.25
N THR A 64 11.77 -7.72 -21.24
CA THR A 64 10.38 -7.26 -21.26
C THR A 64 9.40 -8.41 -21.50
N VAL A 65 8.36 -8.53 -20.67
CA VAL A 65 7.32 -9.56 -20.80
C VAL A 65 5.95 -8.89 -20.85
N ASP A 66 5.24 -9.11 -21.94
CA ASP A 66 3.87 -8.63 -22.13
C ASP A 66 2.90 -9.82 -22.12
N ILE A 67 2.05 -9.88 -21.08
CA ILE A 67 1.06 -10.92 -20.86
C ILE A 67 -0.32 -10.36 -21.24
N ILE A 68 -0.88 -10.89 -22.32
CA ILE A 68 -2.11 -10.40 -22.97
C ILE A 68 -3.22 -11.46 -22.99
N GLY A 69 -3.08 -12.52 -22.18
CA GLY A 69 -3.91 -13.73 -22.24
C GLY A 69 -5.42 -13.47 -22.15
N GLN A 70 -6.22 -14.43 -22.64
CA GLN A 70 -7.67 -14.31 -22.59
C GLN A 70 -8.18 -14.43 -21.15
N THR A 71 -8.97 -13.46 -20.72
CA THR A 71 -9.48 -13.36 -19.35
C THR A 71 -10.66 -14.28 -19.05
N ASP A 72 -11.19 -14.96 -20.08
CA ASP A 72 -12.45 -15.72 -19.98
C ASP A 72 -12.25 -17.20 -19.62
N GLN A 73 -11.02 -17.69 -19.58
CA GLN A 73 -10.71 -19.06 -19.19
C GLN A 73 -9.86 -19.03 -17.93
N GLU A 74 -10.28 -19.74 -16.88
CA GLU A 74 -9.56 -19.93 -15.60
C GLU A 74 -8.21 -20.67 -15.76
N GLN A 75 -7.62 -20.66 -16.95
CA GLN A 75 -6.35 -21.26 -17.24
C GLN A 75 -5.26 -20.23 -17.00
N TRP A 76 -4.31 -20.60 -16.14
CA TRP A 76 -3.10 -19.81 -15.93
C TRP A 76 -2.35 -19.67 -17.25
N VAL A 77 -1.90 -18.45 -17.52
CA VAL A 77 -0.95 -18.16 -18.60
C VAL A 77 0.46 -18.48 -18.11
N ILE A 78 0.72 -18.20 -16.83
CA ILE A 78 1.96 -18.56 -16.14
C ILE A 78 1.69 -19.19 -14.77
N GLU A 79 2.26 -20.38 -14.50
CA GLU A 79 2.19 -21.00 -13.16
C GLU A 79 3.19 -20.33 -12.21
N ARG A 80 4.42 -20.06 -12.67
CA ARG A 80 5.42 -19.31 -11.88
C ARG A 80 6.31 -18.44 -12.76
N MET A 81 6.44 -17.18 -12.39
CA MET A 81 7.37 -16.23 -12.99
C MET A 81 8.31 -15.68 -11.92
N ILE A 82 9.61 -15.64 -12.23
CA ILE A 82 10.61 -14.98 -11.38
C ILE A 82 11.34 -13.95 -12.23
N SER A 83 11.42 -12.74 -11.69
CA SER A 83 11.99 -11.58 -12.34
C SER A 83 13.14 -11.05 -11.52
N TYR A 84 14.31 -10.95 -12.14
CA TYR A 84 15.51 -10.39 -11.52
C TYR A 84 15.91 -9.08 -12.21
N GLU A 85 16.58 -8.23 -11.45
CA GLU A 85 17.22 -7.00 -11.93
C GLU A 85 16.23 -5.98 -12.52
N ARG A 86 16.26 -5.63 -13.81
CA ARG A 86 15.50 -4.51 -14.39
C ARG A 86 14.46 -4.96 -15.43
N THR A 87 13.75 -6.04 -15.12
CA THR A 87 12.74 -6.56 -16.04
C THR A 87 11.45 -5.73 -15.97
N ASN A 88 10.84 -5.49 -17.12
CA ASN A 88 9.54 -4.83 -17.24
C ASN A 88 8.46 -5.87 -17.58
N ILE A 89 7.41 -5.95 -16.76
CA ILE A 89 6.33 -6.92 -16.91
C ILE A 89 5.01 -6.15 -17.04
N HIS A 90 4.30 -6.37 -18.13
CA HIS A 90 2.93 -5.88 -18.31
C HIS A 90 1.96 -7.04 -18.28
N VAL A 91 0.99 -7.00 -17.37
CA VAL A 91 -0.12 -7.96 -17.31
C VAL A 91 -1.39 -7.21 -17.65
N SER A 92 -1.96 -7.49 -18.82
CA SER A 92 -3.21 -6.86 -19.28
C SER A 92 -4.37 -7.87 -19.41
N GLY A 93 -4.06 -9.16 -19.30
CA GLY A 93 -5.03 -10.25 -19.29
C GLY A 93 -4.38 -11.59 -18.98
N GLY A 94 -5.24 -12.57 -18.67
CA GLY A 94 -4.83 -13.91 -18.26
C GLY A 94 -4.34 -13.98 -16.82
N LEU A 95 -4.18 -15.20 -16.31
CA LEU A 95 -3.85 -15.47 -14.91
C LEU A 95 -2.36 -15.81 -14.73
N VAL A 96 -1.65 -15.03 -13.91
CA VAL A 96 -0.32 -15.36 -13.39
C VAL A 96 -0.47 -15.89 -11.97
N TYR A 97 -0.13 -17.15 -11.73
CA TYR A 97 -0.39 -17.78 -10.45
C TYR A 97 0.62 -17.37 -9.36
N ASN A 98 1.91 -17.27 -9.70
CA ASN A 98 2.94 -16.81 -8.77
C ASN A 98 3.93 -15.92 -9.53
N LEU A 99 4.07 -14.67 -9.11
CA LEU A 99 5.00 -13.70 -9.65
C LEU A 99 5.93 -13.19 -8.55
N GLU A 100 7.23 -13.40 -8.72
CA GLU A 100 8.27 -12.90 -7.83
C GLU A 100 9.08 -11.80 -8.53
N LEU A 101 9.13 -10.61 -7.95
CA LEU A 101 9.90 -9.46 -8.43
C LEU A 101 11.10 -9.21 -7.51
N TRP A 102 12.30 -9.20 -8.09
CA TRP A 102 13.56 -8.93 -7.42
C TRP A 102 14.31 -7.79 -8.11
N GLY A 103 15.25 -7.16 -7.41
CA GLY A 103 16.01 -6.03 -7.91
C GLY A 103 15.12 -4.81 -8.21
N GLU A 104 15.34 -4.17 -9.36
CA GLU A 104 14.62 -3.00 -9.88
C GLU A 104 13.46 -3.38 -10.82
N SER A 105 12.92 -4.62 -10.71
CA SER A 105 11.89 -5.12 -11.61
C SER A 105 10.59 -4.32 -11.47
N ILE A 106 9.91 -4.08 -12.59
CA ILE A 106 8.70 -3.28 -12.64
C ILE A 106 7.55 -4.13 -13.18
N LEU A 107 6.46 -4.20 -12.42
CA LEU A 107 5.18 -4.77 -12.84
C LEU A 107 4.16 -3.66 -13.09
N THR A 108 3.44 -3.76 -14.20
CA THR A 108 2.21 -2.99 -14.44
C THR A 108 1.07 -3.97 -14.72
N ALA A 109 0.12 -4.07 -13.81
CA ALA A 109 -1.07 -4.90 -13.95
C ALA A 109 -2.29 -4.03 -14.29
N THR A 110 -2.76 -4.14 -15.53
CA THR A 110 -3.96 -3.46 -16.03
C THR A 110 -5.10 -4.45 -16.22
N GLY A 111 -6.36 -4.01 -16.15
CA GLY A 111 -7.49 -4.90 -16.40
C GLY A 111 -8.84 -4.38 -15.91
N ILE A 112 -9.84 -5.26 -15.91
CA ILE A 112 -11.16 -4.97 -15.34
C ILE A 112 -11.25 -5.67 -13.97
N PRO A 113 -11.54 -4.94 -12.87
CA PRO A 113 -11.52 -5.51 -11.50
C PRO A 113 -12.53 -6.66 -11.30
N ALA A 114 -13.55 -6.74 -12.15
CA ALA A 114 -14.64 -7.71 -12.05
C ALA A 114 -14.25 -9.14 -12.49
N GLN A 115 -13.09 -9.33 -13.13
CA GLN A 115 -12.59 -10.65 -13.49
C GLN A 115 -11.56 -11.06 -12.43
N ARG A 116 -11.87 -12.13 -11.68
CA ARG A 116 -10.93 -12.71 -10.70
C ARG A 116 -9.67 -13.15 -11.43
N GLY A 117 -8.55 -12.48 -11.12
CA GLY A 117 -7.20 -13.00 -11.26
C GLY A 117 -6.44 -12.52 -12.49
N ASN A 118 -5.74 -11.38 -12.36
CA ASN A 118 -4.56 -11.14 -13.20
C ASN A 118 -3.30 -11.73 -12.53
N ILE A 119 -3.20 -11.62 -11.20
CA ILE A 119 -2.09 -12.18 -10.42
C ILE A 119 -2.65 -12.79 -9.12
N GLN A 120 -2.40 -14.08 -8.87
CA GLN A 120 -2.89 -14.75 -7.67
C GLN A 120 -1.98 -14.49 -6.45
N PHE A 121 -0.67 -14.49 -6.67
CA PHE A 121 0.32 -14.21 -5.65
C PHE A 121 1.45 -13.37 -6.24
N LEU A 122 1.70 -12.22 -5.63
CA LEU A 122 2.78 -11.29 -5.99
C LEU A 122 3.73 -11.15 -4.81
N GLU A 123 4.99 -11.54 -5.00
CA GLU A 123 6.06 -11.27 -4.05
C GLU A 123 6.99 -10.20 -4.62
N MET A 124 7.29 -9.16 -3.84
CA MET A 124 8.12 -8.02 -4.22
C MET A 124 9.27 -7.88 -3.24
N ARG A 125 10.48 -7.68 -3.77
CA ARG A 125 11.72 -7.53 -3.00
C ARG A 125 12.62 -6.43 -3.54
N ASP A 126 13.59 -6.01 -2.73
CA ASP A 126 14.64 -5.05 -3.05
C ASP A 126 14.10 -3.64 -3.41
N SER A 127 14.23 -3.23 -4.67
CA SER A 127 13.76 -1.93 -5.20
C SER A 127 12.67 -2.12 -6.26
N SER A 128 11.96 -3.25 -6.20
CA SER A 128 10.93 -3.61 -7.18
C SER A 128 9.68 -2.75 -7.03
N LYS A 129 8.96 -2.57 -8.14
CA LYS A 129 7.79 -1.70 -8.21
C LYS A 129 6.62 -2.41 -8.86
N ALA A 130 5.43 -2.17 -8.33
CA ALA A 130 4.20 -2.67 -8.92
C ALA A 130 3.16 -1.56 -9.02
N TYR A 131 2.51 -1.47 -10.17
CA TYR A 131 1.39 -0.57 -10.44
C TYR A 131 0.15 -1.43 -10.75
N ILE A 132 -0.89 -1.31 -9.92
CA ILE A 132 -2.18 -1.99 -10.13
C ILE A 132 -3.19 -0.93 -10.60
N ASP A 133 -3.62 -1.04 -11.86
CA ASP A 133 -4.52 -0.09 -12.54
C ASP A 133 -5.68 -0.82 -13.22
N GLY A 134 -6.72 -1.10 -12.44
CA GLY A 134 -7.92 -1.86 -12.81
C GLY A 134 -7.75 -3.38 -12.72
N GLY A 135 -6.52 -3.89 -12.56
CA GLY A 135 -6.25 -5.33 -12.40
C GLY A 135 -6.57 -5.88 -11.00
N THR A 136 -6.33 -7.18 -10.81
CA THR A 136 -6.36 -7.82 -9.48
C THR A 136 -5.02 -8.48 -9.15
N ALA A 137 -4.60 -8.30 -7.90
CA ALA A 137 -3.49 -9.03 -7.29
C ALA A 137 -3.96 -9.55 -5.93
N ASP A 138 -4.34 -10.82 -5.86
CA ASP A 138 -5.10 -11.35 -4.71
C ASP A 138 -4.31 -11.25 -3.40
N GLU A 139 -3.07 -11.74 -3.39
CA GLU A 139 -2.15 -11.61 -2.27
C GLU A 139 -0.84 -10.95 -2.73
N ILE A 140 -0.46 -9.88 -2.04
CA ILE A 140 0.78 -9.14 -2.29
C ILE A 140 1.64 -9.20 -1.02
N GLN A 141 2.88 -9.67 -1.16
CA GLN A 141 3.88 -9.64 -0.10
C GLN A 141 5.07 -8.80 -0.53
N MET A 142 5.35 -7.75 0.23
CA MET A 142 6.48 -6.86 -0.01
C MET A 142 7.49 -7.05 1.11
N TRP A 143 8.76 -7.24 0.73
CA TRP A 143 9.88 -7.47 1.63
C TRP A 143 11.07 -6.61 1.26
N ASP A 144 11.95 -6.41 2.24
CA ASP A 144 13.34 -5.97 2.06
C ASP A 144 13.54 -4.81 1.07
N GLY A 145 13.36 -3.56 1.51
CA GLY A 145 14.02 -2.46 0.81
C GLY A 145 13.52 -1.06 1.12
N ASP A 146 14.45 -0.11 1.20
CA ASP A 146 14.19 1.33 1.29
C ASP A 146 13.41 1.89 0.06
N GLU A 147 13.11 1.05 -0.95
CA GLU A 147 12.55 1.46 -2.25
C GLU A 147 11.51 0.49 -2.86
N THR A 148 11.13 -0.63 -2.21
CA THR A 148 10.05 -1.48 -2.74
C THR A 148 8.73 -0.73 -2.63
N SER A 149 8.07 -0.49 -3.77
CA SER A 149 6.89 0.38 -3.83
C SER A 149 5.71 -0.23 -4.59
N LEU A 150 4.52 -0.12 -4.01
CA LEU A 150 3.26 -0.55 -4.61
C LEU A 150 2.33 0.65 -4.79
N GLU A 151 1.82 0.82 -6.00
CA GLU A 151 0.90 1.88 -6.39
C GLU A 151 -0.46 1.26 -6.79
N PHE A 152 -1.53 1.60 -6.07
CA PHE A 152 -2.91 1.26 -6.42
C PHE A 152 -3.61 2.48 -7.03
N ILE A 153 -3.96 2.41 -8.31
CA ILE A 153 -4.67 3.48 -9.03
C ILE A 153 -6.16 3.15 -9.09
N ASP A 154 -6.46 1.94 -9.55
CA ASP A 154 -7.77 1.30 -9.56
C ASP A 154 -7.50 -0.20 -9.46
N GLY A 155 -8.46 -1.01 -9.03
CA GLY A 155 -8.24 -2.47 -8.90
C GLY A 155 -8.48 -3.01 -7.51
N TYR A 156 -8.09 -4.27 -7.30
CA TYR A 156 -8.46 -5.03 -6.11
C TYR A 156 -7.32 -5.92 -5.59
N SER A 157 -7.16 -5.94 -4.27
CA SER A 157 -6.37 -6.94 -3.57
C SER A 157 -7.08 -7.45 -2.33
N GLN A 158 -6.97 -8.76 -2.07
CA GLN A 158 -7.52 -9.33 -0.86
C GLN A 158 -6.58 -9.13 0.33
N TRP A 159 -5.26 -9.26 0.10
CA TRP A 159 -4.25 -9.19 1.14
C TRP A 159 -3.03 -8.43 0.65
N VAL A 160 -2.64 -7.39 1.38
CA VAL A 160 -1.37 -6.67 1.17
C VAL A 160 -0.58 -6.73 2.46
N PHE A 161 0.64 -7.26 2.39
CA PHE A 161 1.58 -7.30 3.52
C PHE A 161 2.82 -6.49 3.19
N ALA A 162 2.99 -5.33 3.81
CA ALA A 162 4.13 -4.44 3.60
C ALA A 162 5.14 -4.55 4.75
N ARG A 163 6.36 -5.04 4.45
CA ARG A 163 7.43 -5.23 5.45
C ARG A 163 8.67 -4.43 5.13
N ASP A 164 9.52 -4.23 6.13
CA ASP A 164 10.90 -3.78 5.98
C ASP A 164 11.08 -2.51 5.13
N LYS A 165 10.30 -1.48 5.44
CA LYS A 165 10.28 -0.15 4.78
C LYS A 165 9.64 -0.10 3.39
N SER A 166 8.82 -1.10 3.07
CA SER A 166 7.93 -1.07 1.91
C SER A 166 7.02 0.17 1.90
N ILE A 167 6.78 0.72 0.72
CA ILE A 167 5.94 1.90 0.50
C ILE A 167 4.69 1.48 -0.28
N VAL A 168 3.52 1.74 0.27
CA VAL A 168 2.23 1.54 -0.41
C VAL A 168 1.56 2.88 -0.61
N ASN A 169 1.15 3.19 -1.84
CA ASN A 169 0.41 4.40 -2.18
C ASN A 169 -0.90 4.00 -2.84
N MET A 170 -2.01 4.54 -2.35
CA MET A 170 -3.35 4.21 -2.79
C MET A 170 -4.10 5.46 -3.23
N HIS A 171 -4.29 5.55 -4.55
CA HIS A 171 -5.04 6.60 -5.22
C HIS A 171 -6.49 6.20 -5.51
N GLY A 172 -6.76 4.89 -5.53
CA GLY A 172 -8.07 4.30 -5.76
C GLY A 172 -8.05 2.80 -5.52
N GLY A 173 -9.07 2.09 -6.01
CA GLY A 173 -9.22 0.65 -5.82
C GLY A 173 -9.73 0.23 -4.44
N ASP A 174 -9.64 -1.07 -4.16
CA ASP A 174 -10.13 -1.73 -2.96
C ASP A 174 -9.09 -2.73 -2.42
N VAL A 175 -8.74 -2.60 -1.16
CA VAL A 175 -7.90 -3.56 -0.43
C VAL A 175 -8.68 -4.10 0.76
N SER A 176 -8.95 -5.39 0.78
CA SER A 176 -9.71 -6.00 1.88
C SER A 176 -8.90 -6.04 3.18
N ASN A 177 -7.65 -6.50 3.14
CA ASN A 177 -6.80 -6.60 4.31
C ASN A 177 -5.42 -6.03 4.00
N MET A 178 -4.99 -5.04 4.77
CA MET A 178 -3.68 -4.40 4.62
C MET A 178 -2.92 -4.47 5.93
N TYR A 179 -1.76 -5.12 5.93
CA TYR A 179 -0.88 -5.24 7.09
C TYR A 179 0.38 -4.42 6.86
N LEU A 180 0.61 -3.44 7.73
CA LEU A 180 1.79 -2.59 7.71
C LEU A 180 2.68 -2.91 8.92
N TYR A 181 3.82 -3.53 8.64
CA TYR A 181 4.82 -3.90 9.64
C TYR A 181 5.83 -2.77 9.89
N PRO A 182 6.76 -2.92 10.85
CA PRO A 182 7.65 -1.84 11.24
C PRO A 182 8.46 -1.27 10.08
N GLY A 183 8.47 0.06 10.00
CA GLY A 183 9.20 0.82 8.98
C GLY A 183 8.45 1.04 7.67
N SER A 184 7.39 0.27 7.38
CA SER A 184 6.59 0.43 6.17
C SER A 184 5.72 1.68 6.22
N THR A 185 5.42 2.25 5.04
CA THR A 185 4.55 3.42 4.90
C THR A 185 3.35 3.11 4.01
N LEU A 186 2.21 3.71 4.36
CA LEU A 186 1.01 3.76 3.54
C LEU A 186 0.58 5.21 3.34
N THR A 187 0.25 5.58 2.10
CA THR A 187 -0.53 6.78 1.82
C THR A 187 -1.83 6.42 1.13
N VAL A 188 -2.94 7.03 1.56
CA VAL A 188 -4.28 6.85 0.97
C VAL A 188 -4.83 8.23 0.64
N ASP A 189 -5.02 8.51 -0.65
CA ASP A 189 -5.74 9.71 -1.12
C ASP A 189 -7.05 9.36 -1.86
N GLY A 190 -7.30 8.09 -2.12
CA GLY A 190 -8.56 7.57 -2.65
C GLY A 190 -8.73 6.06 -2.43
N GLY A 191 -9.91 5.54 -2.80
CA GLY A 191 -10.23 4.11 -2.68
C GLY A 191 -10.74 3.66 -1.31
N PHE A 192 -10.67 2.36 -1.05
CA PHE A 192 -11.19 1.72 0.16
C PHE A 192 -10.22 0.68 0.74
N VAL A 193 -9.85 0.82 2.01
CA VAL A 193 -9.16 -0.22 2.79
C VAL A 193 -10.12 -0.75 3.86
N SER A 194 -10.59 -1.98 3.69
CA SER A 194 -11.60 -2.54 4.60
C SER A 194 -11.04 -2.92 5.96
N GLN A 195 -9.77 -3.30 6.06
CA GLN A 195 -9.11 -3.67 7.30
C GLN A 195 -7.63 -3.30 7.23
N LEU A 196 -7.28 -2.15 7.77
CA LEU A 196 -5.90 -1.71 7.96
C LEU A 196 -5.39 -2.18 9.33
N TYR A 197 -4.41 -3.07 9.33
CA TYR A 197 -3.70 -3.51 10.51
C TYR A 197 -2.34 -2.81 10.59
N LEU A 198 -2.17 -1.93 11.59
CA LEU A 198 -0.91 -1.25 11.84
C LEU A 198 -0.13 -1.96 12.96
N GLU A 199 0.99 -2.58 12.60
CA GLU A 199 1.91 -3.26 13.52
C GLU A 199 3.31 -2.62 13.44
N GLY A 200 3.38 -1.31 13.71
CA GLY A 200 4.63 -0.54 13.81
C GLY A 200 4.97 0.28 12.57
N GLY A 201 4.11 0.28 11.55
CA GLY A 201 4.23 1.12 10.36
C GLY A 201 3.74 2.56 10.56
N TYR A 202 3.75 3.32 9.46
CA TYR A 202 3.14 4.65 9.35
C TYR A 202 2.07 4.65 8.26
N ALA A 203 0.90 5.20 8.54
CA ALA A 203 -0.15 5.38 7.55
C ALA A 203 -0.62 6.84 7.55
N GLN A 204 -0.86 7.38 6.36
CA GLN A 204 -1.45 8.70 6.18
C GLN A 204 -2.67 8.60 5.26
N VAL A 205 -3.79 9.15 5.72
CA VAL A 205 -5.07 9.14 5.01
C VAL A 205 -5.50 10.58 4.77
N SER A 206 -5.53 10.97 3.50
CA SER A 206 -5.99 12.29 3.03
C SER A 206 -7.25 12.20 2.16
N GLY A 207 -7.66 10.98 1.80
CA GLY A 207 -8.89 10.67 1.09
C GLY A 207 -9.25 9.19 1.21
N GLY A 208 -10.28 8.75 0.47
CA GLY A 208 -10.76 7.37 0.54
C GLY A 208 -11.46 7.01 1.85
N LEU A 209 -11.64 5.71 2.08
CA LEU A 209 -12.23 5.14 3.29
C LEU A 209 -11.31 4.08 3.89
N VAL A 210 -11.08 4.14 5.20
CA VAL A 210 -10.19 3.22 5.91
C VAL A 210 -10.85 2.80 7.22
N ASP A 211 -10.99 1.49 7.41
CA ASP A 211 -11.33 0.86 8.69
C ASP A 211 -10.03 0.29 9.29
N GLY A 212 -9.62 0.80 10.45
CA GLY A 212 -8.27 0.61 10.99
C GLY A 212 -8.23 -0.01 12.39
N TRP A 213 -7.38 -1.02 12.54
CA TRP A 213 -6.95 -1.64 13.79
C TRP A 213 -5.48 -1.33 14.05
N ILE A 214 -5.23 -0.48 15.03
CA ILE A 214 -3.92 0.12 15.28
C ILE A 214 -3.32 -0.49 16.54
N HIS A 215 -2.45 -1.48 16.35
CA HIS A 215 -1.77 -2.15 17.46
C HIS A 215 -0.49 -1.41 17.86
N SER A 216 0.27 -0.95 16.89
CA SER A 216 1.43 -0.08 17.11
C SER A 216 1.73 0.73 15.86
N GLY A 217 2.46 1.85 16.01
CA GLY A 217 2.78 2.73 14.90
C GLY A 217 1.92 3.99 14.90
N THR A 218 1.89 4.70 13.76
CA THR A 218 1.19 5.98 13.66
C THR A 218 0.25 6.04 12.45
N LEU A 219 -1.00 6.44 12.69
CA LEU A 219 -1.99 6.74 11.66
C LEU A 219 -2.35 8.23 11.70
N ASP A 220 -2.08 8.95 10.61
CA ASP A 220 -2.46 10.34 10.42
C ASP A 220 -3.69 10.43 9.52
N ILE A 221 -4.81 10.95 10.04
CA ILE A 221 -6.03 11.22 9.28
C ILE A 221 -6.13 12.73 9.07
N ILE A 222 -5.88 13.16 7.84
CA ILE A 222 -5.77 14.56 7.43
C ILE A 222 -7.06 15.07 6.81
N ALA A 223 -7.68 14.23 5.97
CA ALA A 223 -8.94 14.47 5.30
C ALA A 223 -9.48 13.12 4.81
N GLY A 224 -10.73 13.07 4.36
CA GLY A 224 -11.30 11.86 3.76
C GLY A 224 -12.59 11.37 4.40
N GLY A 225 -12.93 10.11 4.07
CA GLY A 225 -14.23 9.48 4.24
C GLY A 225 -14.61 9.11 5.67
N ASP A 226 -15.46 8.09 5.80
CA ASP A 226 -16.01 7.61 7.06
C ASP A 226 -15.11 6.52 7.65
N HIS A 227 -14.46 6.77 8.78
CA HIS A 227 -13.51 5.82 9.36
C HIS A 227 -14.11 5.04 10.56
N ASN A 228 -13.73 3.78 10.72
CA ASN A 228 -13.85 3.06 11.99
C ASN A 228 -12.45 2.77 12.52
N ILE A 229 -12.07 3.36 13.65
CA ILE A 229 -10.72 3.23 14.18
C ILE A 229 -10.75 2.61 15.57
N GLU A 230 -9.92 1.59 15.77
CA GLU A 230 -9.70 0.94 17.05
C GLU A 230 -8.20 0.91 17.39
N LEU A 231 -7.85 1.37 18.59
CA LEU A 231 -6.49 1.38 19.14
C LEU A 231 -6.43 0.37 20.28
N ASP A 232 -5.53 -0.61 20.18
CA ASP A 232 -5.43 -1.69 21.18
C ASP A 232 -4.02 -1.93 21.75
N GLY A 233 -3.02 -1.15 21.33
CA GLY A 233 -1.66 -1.26 21.85
C GLY A 233 -1.05 0.05 22.33
N ALA A 234 -0.17 -0.05 23.33
CA ALA A 234 0.39 1.09 24.05
C ALA A 234 1.24 2.04 23.19
N ASP A 235 1.83 1.52 22.11
CA ASP A 235 2.65 2.28 21.17
C ASP A 235 1.85 2.72 19.92
N SER A 236 0.52 2.62 19.95
CA SER A 236 -0.36 3.11 18.89
C SER A 236 -0.60 4.61 19.04
N VAL A 237 -0.44 5.35 17.94
CA VAL A 237 -0.74 6.79 17.87
C VAL A 237 -1.68 7.05 16.70
N VAL A 238 -2.77 7.76 16.95
CA VAL A 238 -3.66 8.24 15.87
C VAL A 238 -3.81 9.75 15.97
N ASN A 239 -3.55 10.44 14.86
CA ASN A 239 -3.64 11.90 14.76
C ASN A 239 -4.78 12.30 13.83
N PHE A 240 -5.72 13.11 14.33
CA PHE A 240 -6.84 13.62 13.55
C PHE A 240 -6.74 15.12 13.32
N THR A 241 -6.60 15.52 12.05
CA THR A 241 -6.68 16.92 11.61
C THR A 241 -7.85 17.18 10.65
N GLY A 242 -8.55 16.13 10.20
CA GLY A 242 -9.74 16.22 9.36
C GLY A 242 -10.48 14.89 9.20
N GLY A 243 -11.37 14.82 8.21
CA GLY A 243 -12.14 13.61 7.87
C GLY A 243 -13.41 13.40 8.70
N ARG A 244 -14.11 12.27 8.50
CA ARG A 244 -15.28 11.89 9.30
C ARG A 244 -15.04 10.58 10.02
N LEU A 245 -15.22 10.56 11.34
CA LEU A 245 -15.10 9.34 12.12
C LEU A 245 -16.50 8.79 12.41
N PHE A 246 -16.77 7.55 11.99
CA PHE A 246 -18.02 6.87 12.26
C PHE A 246 -18.03 6.27 13.67
N SER A 247 -16.96 5.56 14.02
CA SER A 247 -16.77 5.01 15.36
C SER A 247 -15.30 5.05 15.77
N LEU A 248 -15.11 5.22 17.08
CA LEU A 248 -13.81 5.22 17.71
C LEU A 248 -13.84 4.35 18.97
N THR A 249 -12.88 3.44 19.04
CA THR A 249 -12.59 2.65 20.24
C THR A 249 -11.13 2.85 20.63
N VAL A 250 -10.87 3.29 21.86
CA VAL A 250 -9.51 3.45 22.39
C VAL A 250 -9.34 2.57 23.62
N LEU A 251 -8.86 1.35 23.41
CA LEU A 251 -8.58 0.41 24.51
C LEU A 251 -7.27 0.77 25.20
N ILE A 252 -6.21 0.98 24.42
CA ILE A 252 -4.88 1.41 24.85
C ILE A 252 -4.23 2.15 23.67
N GLY A 253 -3.58 3.29 23.92
CA GLY A 253 -2.85 4.06 22.92
C GLY A 253 -2.93 5.56 23.17
N THR A 254 -2.46 6.34 22.21
CA THR A 254 -2.61 7.80 22.21
C THR A 254 -3.42 8.22 21.00
N MET A 255 -4.51 8.95 21.25
CA MET A 255 -5.22 9.67 20.21
C MET A 255 -4.99 11.15 20.39
N ASN A 256 -4.59 11.83 19.32
CA ASN A 256 -4.50 13.28 19.24
C ASN A 256 -5.56 13.82 18.28
N ILE A 257 -6.36 14.79 18.73
CA ILE A 257 -7.37 15.46 17.90
C ILE A 257 -7.03 16.95 17.84
N TYR A 258 -6.96 17.50 16.64
CA TYR A 258 -6.59 18.90 16.38
C TYR A 258 -7.76 19.70 15.77
N PRO A 259 -8.85 19.92 16.53
CA PRO A 259 -9.99 20.67 16.01
C PRO A 259 -9.73 22.18 16.01
N ALA A 260 -10.43 22.92 15.15
CA ALA A 260 -10.50 24.38 15.21
C ALA A 260 -11.39 24.85 16.36
N ASP A 261 -12.52 24.19 16.55
CA ASP A 261 -13.40 24.32 17.71
C ASP A 261 -14.01 22.96 18.06
N PHE A 262 -14.45 22.80 19.31
CA PHE A 262 -15.18 21.61 19.72
C PHE A 262 -16.17 21.91 20.84
N SER A 263 -17.11 20.99 20.99
CA SER A 263 -18.08 20.92 22.07
C SER A 263 -18.11 19.51 22.62
N LEU A 264 -18.08 19.42 23.94
CA LEU A 264 -18.23 18.17 24.68
C LEU A 264 -19.72 17.89 24.89
N GLY A 265 -20.19 16.77 24.36
CA GLY A 265 -21.52 16.26 24.65
C GLY A 265 -21.66 15.79 26.09
N SER A 266 -22.89 15.41 26.46
CA SER A 266 -23.15 14.83 27.77
C SER A 266 -22.28 13.59 28.00
N GLY A 267 -21.61 13.54 29.15
CA GLY A 267 -20.74 12.43 29.56
C GLY A 267 -19.25 12.64 29.25
N LEU A 268 -18.88 13.69 28.51
CA LEU A 268 -17.49 14.08 28.29
C LEU A 268 -17.09 15.28 29.16
N TRP A 269 -15.85 15.29 29.65
CA TRP A 269 -15.24 16.43 30.34
C TRP A 269 -13.73 16.48 30.07
N LEU A 270 -13.08 17.60 30.43
CA LEU A 270 -11.62 17.74 30.33
C LEU A 270 -10.93 17.53 31.68
N VAL A 271 -9.77 16.88 31.64
CA VAL A 271 -8.77 16.87 32.71
C VAL A 271 -7.46 17.39 32.12
N GLY A 272 -7.21 18.70 32.27
CA GLY A 272 -6.14 19.35 31.53
C GLY A 272 -6.46 19.39 30.03
N ASN A 273 -5.66 18.69 29.22
CA ASN A 273 -5.88 18.51 27.78
C ASN A 273 -6.52 17.14 27.45
N GLU A 274 -6.72 16.28 28.43
CA GLU A 274 -7.25 14.93 28.20
C GLU A 274 -8.78 14.98 28.15
N ILE A 275 -9.40 14.30 27.18
CA ILE A 275 -10.86 14.10 27.13
C ILE A 275 -11.19 12.81 27.86
N GLU A 276 -12.03 12.94 28.86
CA GLU A 276 -12.44 11.86 29.74
C GLU A 276 -13.93 11.57 29.61
N GLY A 277 -14.29 10.30 29.81
CA GLY A 277 -15.65 9.80 29.74
C GLY A 277 -16.09 9.30 28.35
N GLU A 278 -17.40 9.10 28.20
CA GLU A 278 -18.04 8.62 26.97
C GLU A 278 -19.13 9.62 26.55
N GLY A 279 -19.30 9.80 25.24
CA GLY A 279 -20.29 10.73 24.72
C GLY A 279 -20.00 11.15 23.30
N ILE A 280 -20.47 12.32 22.91
CA ILE A 280 -20.30 12.85 21.56
C ILE A 280 -19.36 14.04 21.59
N LEU A 281 -18.24 13.93 20.89
CA LEU A 281 -17.35 15.05 20.59
C LEU A 281 -17.73 15.62 19.23
N SER A 282 -18.02 16.92 19.16
CA SER A 282 -18.42 17.58 17.92
C SER A 282 -17.70 18.90 17.76
N GLY A 283 -17.59 19.42 16.54
CA GLY A 283 -16.88 20.66 16.29
C GLY A 283 -16.57 20.87 14.81
N HIS A 284 -15.57 21.70 14.55
CA HIS A 284 -15.06 21.92 13.21
C HIS A 284 -13.56 21.67 13.14
N TRP A 285 -13.12 21.14 12.01
CA TRP A 285 -11.72 21.04 11.63
C TRP A 285 -11.15 22.41 11.20
N PRO A 286 -9.82 22.57 11.11
CA PRO A 286 -9.18 23.78 10.60
C PRO A 286 -9.63 24.22 9.20
N ASP A 287 -10.10 23.30 8.36
CA ASP A 287 -10.65 23.58 7.03
C ASP A 287 -12.14 24.00 7.04
N GLY A 288 -12.78 24.01 8.21
CA GLY A 288 -14.20 24.33 8.41
C GLY A 288 -15.14 23.13 8.27
N GLY A 289 -14.64 21.93 7.99
CA GLY A 289 -15.43 20.71 7.96
C GLY A 289 -16.00 20.39 9.34
N PHE A 290 -17.32 20.15 9.41
CA PHE A 290 -17.97 19.74 10.66
C PHE A 290 -17.69 18.26 10.95
N PHE A 291 -17.44 17.94 12.22
CA PHE A 291 -17.32 16.57 12.70
C PHE A 291 -18.25 16.29 13.88
N ASN A 292 -18.65 15.03 13.99
CA ASN A 292 -19.51 14.52 15.05
C ASN A 292 -19.11 13.07 15.36
N MET A 293 -18.44 12.86 16.48
CA MET A 293 -17.68 11.66 16.79
C MET A 293 -18.18 11.04 18.10
N PRO A 294 -18.75 9.82 18.07
CA PRO A 294 -19.02 9.08 19.29
C PRO A 294 -17.72 8.55 19.89
N ILE A 295 -17.48 8.83 21.17
CA ILE A 295 -16.38 8.29 21.97
C ILE A 295 -16.95 7.18 22.85
N ILE A 296 -16.42 5.96 22.70
CA ILE A 296 -16.87 4.75 23.41
C ILE A 296 -15.65 4.03 24.00
N GLY A 297 -15.75 3.54 25.25
CA GLY A 297 -14.77 2.62 25.82
C GLY A 297 -13.40 3.23 26.14
N ASN A 298 -13.36 4.53 26.43
CA ASN A 298 -12.13 5.29 26.60
C ASN A 298 -11.38 4.91 27.91
N SER A 299 -10.18 4.33 27.79
CA SER A 299 -9.25 4.23 28.92
C SER A 299 -8.23 5.39 28.97
N HIS A 300 -7.95 6.03 27.84
CA HIS A 300 -7.05 7.19 27.70
C HIS A 300 -7.18 7.88 26.31
N ILE A 301 -7.66 9.13 26.23
CA ILE A 301 -7.69 9.95 25.00
C ILE A 301 -7.11 11.35 25.29
N ASP A 302 -6.02 11.69 24.60
CA ASP A 302 -5.33 12.98 24.72
C ASP A 302 -5.82 13.98 23.66
N ALA A 303 -6.79 14.83 24.01
CA ALA A 303 -7.21 15.87 23.08
C ALA A 303 -6.24 17.05 23.09
N HIS A 304 -5.26 17.03 22.20
CA HIS A 304 -4.38 18.16 21.95
C HIS A 304 -5.11 19.28 21.21
N ILE A 305 -5.88 20.06 21.96
CA ILE A 305 -6.47 21.29 21.47
C ILE A 305 -5.32 22.22 21.14
N PHE A 306 -5.13 22.50 19.85
CA PHE A 306 -4.28 23.60 19.42
C PHE A 306 -5.00 24.89 19.81
N ILE A 307 -4.87 25.29 21.07
CA ILE A 307 -5.13 26.67 21.46
C ILE A 307 -3.87 27.40 21.02
N PRO A 308 -3.84 28.11 19.87
CA PRO A 308 -2.67 28.89 19.53
C PRO A 308 -2.39 29.80 20.72
N GLU A 309 -1.21 29.64 21.33
CA GLU A 309 -0.89 30.43 22.50
C GLU A 309 -1.14 31.90 22.17
N PRO A 310 -1.67 32.72 23.09
CA PRO A 310 -1.92 34.14 22.83
C PRO A 310 -0.69 34.87 22.26
N SER A 311 0.52 34.36 22.57
CA SER A 311 1.82 34.77 22.02
C SER A 311 1.93 34.54 20.51
N ALA A 312 1.52 33.38 19.99
CA ALA A 312 1.54 33.04 18.56
C ALA A 312 0.58 33.93 17.76
N LEU A 313 -0.63 34.15 18.28
CA LEU A 313 -1.59 35.09 17.68
C LEU A 313 -1.08 36.54 17.71
N SER A 314 -0.44 36.95 18.81
CA SER A 314 0.16 38.27 18.93
C SER A 314 1.31 38.48 17.94
N LEU A 315 2.13 37.45 17.71
CA LEU A 315 3.23 37.49 16.76
C LEU A 315 2.73 37.56 15.31
N LEU A 316 1.67 36.82 14.98
CA LEU A 316 1.00 36.88 13.67
C LEU A 316 0.36 38.25 13.42
N GLY A 317 -0.33 38.79 14.43
CA GLY A 317 -0.91 40.14 14.38
C GLY A 317 0.15 41.23 14.19
N LEU A 318 1.26 41.15 14.94
CA LEU A 318 2.38 42.09 14.80
C LEU A 318 3.09 41.96 13.44
N SER A 319 3.28 40.75 12.95
CA SER A 319 3.94 40.49 11.66
C SER A 319 3.08 40.96 10.49
N GLY A 320 1.77 40.74 10.55
CA GLY A 320 0.80 41.27 9.58
C GLY A 320 0.78 42.80 9.56
N LEU A 321 0.80 43.45 10.74
CA LEU A 321 0.89 44.91 10.84
C LEU A 321 2.19 45.47 10.24
N ILE A 322 3.33 44.79 10.46
CA ILE A 322 4.63 45.18 9.88
C ILE A 322 4.60 45.07 8.34
N LEU A 323 3.95 44.05 7.80
CA LEU A 323 3.82 43.86 6.34
C LEU A 323 2.90 44.89 5.70
N ILE A 324 1.79 45.26 6.34
CA ILE A 324 0.87 46.32 5.86
C ILE A 324 1.58 47.67 5.83
N ARG A 325 2.40 47.96 6.86
CA ARG A 325 3.12 49.25 6.98
C ARG A 325 4.25 49.42 5.96
N ARG A 326 4.69 48.36 5.28
CA ARG A 326 5.69 48.42 4.19
C ARG A 326 5.10 48.70 2.81
N LYS A 327 3.77 48.69 2.66
CA LYS A 327 3.07 48.98 1.38
C LYS A 327 2.52 50.41 1.27
N HIS A 328 2.78 51.26 2.27
CA HIS A 328 2.51 52.71 2.25
C HIS A 328 3.82 53.47 2.42
#